data_AF-A0A2D9XWW9-F1
#
_entry.id   AF-A0A2D9XWW9-F1
#
_cell.length_a   1.000
_cell.length_b   1.000
_cell.length_c   1.000
_cell.angle_alpha   90.00
_cell.angle_beta   90.00
_cell.angle_gamma   90.00
#
_symmetry.space_group_name_H-M   'P 1'
#
loop_
_entity.id
_entity.type
_entity.pdbx_description
1 polymer ?
#
loop_
_entity_poly.entity_id
_entity_poly.type
_entity_poly.pdbx_seq_one_letter_code
_entity_poly.pdbx_strand_id
1 'polypeptide(L)'
;MSKPFEIIDIGHRGFTIDEALSELEAKVSECVFQGKIRSIKIIHGHGSGALQKGVRDWCKSYDGRFQGVIYGEDYDLFNPLAAAMRADCRSPSDPDLGRNNSAVTYLWLW
;
A
#
# COMPACT_ATOMS: atom_id res chain seq x y z
N MET A 1 0.42 -12.08 -18.86
CA MET A 1 1.39 -11.26 -18.09
C MET A 1 0.75 -10.90 -16.77
N SER A 2 1.41 -11.13 -15.63
CA SER A 2 0.87 -10.76 -14.31
C SER A 2 0.73 -9.24 -14.19
N LYS A 3 -0.27 -8.75 -13.45
CA LYS A 3 -0.41 -7.31 -13.14
C LYS A 3 0.68 -6.93 -12.12
N PRO A 4 1.32 -5.75 -12.24
CA PRO A 4 2.40 -5.36 -11.34
C PRO A 4 1.83 -4.73 -10.06
N PHE A 5 0.82 -5.38 -9.49
CA PHE A 5 -0.01 -4.90 -8.38
C PHE A 5 -0.23 -6.06 -7.40
N GLU A 6 0.19 -5.87 -6.15
CA GLU A 6 0.08 -6.86 -5.08
C GLU A 6 -0.83 -6.34 -3.97
N ILE A 7 -1.53 -7.25 -3.27
CA ILE A 7 -2.37 -6.90 -2.13
C ILE A 7 -1.84 -7.60 -0.88
N ILE A 8 -1.48 -6.81 0.13
CA ILE A 8 -1.04 -7.28 1.43
C ILE A 8 -2.14 -6.95 2.45
N ASP A 9 -2.86 -7.97 2.91
CA ASP A 9 -3.82 -7.83 4.00
C ASP A 9 -3.18 -8.20 5.35
N ILE A 10 -3.03 -7.20 6.22
CA ILE A 10 -2.59 -7.34 7.61
C ILE A 10 -3.70 -6.97 8.61
N GLY A 11 -4.79 -6.34 8.15
CA GLY A 11 -5.88 -5.88 8.99
C GLY A 11 -6.84 -6.98 9.45
N HIS A 12 -6.91 -8.10 8.72
CA HIS A 12 -7.87 -9.18 9.00
C HIS A 12 -7.23 -10.50 9.47
N ARG A 13 -5.99 -10.45 9.98
CA ARG A 13 -5.22 -11.66 10.34
C ARG A 13 -5.16 -11.96 11.84
N GLY A 14 -5.71 -11.10 12.69
CA GLY A 14 -5.66 -11.24 14.15
C GLY A 14 -4.27 -10.96 14.74
N PHE A 15 -3.39 -10.30 13.98
CA PHE A 15 -2.05 -9.92 14.42
C PHE A 15 -2.09 -8.83 15.49
N THR A 16 -1.10 -8.87 16.39
CA THR A 16 -0.66 -7.68 17.11
C THR A 16 -0.08 -6.65 16.13
N ILE A 17 0.10 -5.41 16.60
CA ILE A 17 0.66 -4.33 15.77
C ILE A 17 2.07 -4.70 15.28
N ASP A 18 2.91 -5.24 16.16
CA ASP A 18 4.30 -5.57 15.82
C ASP A 18 4.39 -6.73 14.83
N GLU A 19 3.54 -7.76 14.99
CA GLU A 19 3.44 -8.87 14.03
C GLU A 19 2.97 -8.38 12.65
N ALA A 20 1.97 -7.50 12.62
CA ALA A 20 1.45 -6.93 11.38
C ALA A 20 2.50 -6.11 10.63
N LEU A 21 3.28 -5.29 11.35
CA LEU A 21 4.35 -4.50 10.76
C LEU A 21 5.53 -5.37 10.30
N SER A 22 5.86 -6.43 11.06
CA SER A 22 6.90 -7.39 10.67
C SER A 22 6.52 -8.15 9.40
N GLU A 23 5.28 -8.63 9.30
CA GLU A 23 4.74 -9.28 8.10
C GLU A 23 4.74 -8.33 6.90
N LEU A 24 4.30 -7.08 7.11
CA LEU A 24 4.31 -6.04 6.09
C LEU A 24 5.72 -5.84 5.54
N GLU A 25 6.70 -5.64 6.43
CA GLU A 25 8.08 -5.40 6.05
C GLU A 25 8.69 -6.56 5.26
N ALA A 26 8.45 -7.80 5.72
CA ALA A 26 8.92 -8.99 5.03
C ALA A 26 8.37 -9.08 3.60
N LYS A 27 7.06 -8.87 3.42
CA LYS A 27 6.40 -8.95 2.10
C LYS A 27 6.78 -7.81 1.17
N VAL A 28 6.88 -6.58 1.68
CA VAL A 28 7.34 -5.45 0.86
C VAL A 28 8.78 -5.69 0.41
N SER A 29 9.65 -6.18 1.31
CA SER A 29 11.04 -6.51 0.97
C SER A 29 11.12 -7.60 -0.11
N GLU A 30 10.27 -8.63 -0.03
CA GLU A 30 10.17 -9.65 -1.07
C GLU A 30 9.72 -9.06 -2.42
N CYS A 31 8.68 -8.22 -2.43
CA CYS A 31 8.19 -7.57 -3.65
C CYS A 31 9.28 -6.72 -4.32
N VAL A 32 10.02 -5.94 -3.53
CA VAL A 32 11.15 -5.12 -3.99
C VAL A 32 12.26 -6.02 -4.56
N PHE A 33 12.63 -7.09 -3.86
CA PHE A 33 13.68 -8.02 -4.32
C PHE A 33 13.31 -8.72 -5.64
N GLN A 34 12.05 -9.13 -5.80
CA GLN A 34 11.60 -9.79 -7.03
C GLN A 34 11.55 -8.85 -8.25
N GLY A 35 11.38 -7.54 -8.02
CA GLY A 35 11.42 -6.50 -9.07
C GLY A 35 10.28 -6.55 -10.10
N LYS A 36 9.22 -7.34 -9.86
CA LYS A 36 8.08 -7.51 -10.77
C LYS A 36 6.85 -6.68 -10.37
N ILE A 37 6.75 -6.35 -9.09
CA ILE A 37 5.65 -5.59 -8.50
C ILE A 37 6.02 -4.10 -8.56
N ARG A 38 5.08 -3.26 -9.03
CA ARG A 38 5.26 -1.80 -9.14
C ARG A 38 4.37 -1.06 -8.16
N SER A 39 3.27 -1.66 -7.72
CA SER A 39 2.42 -1.11 -6.67
C SER A 39 1.98 -2.18 -5.69
N ILE A 40 1.88 -1.79 -4.43
CA ILE A 40 1.37 -2.63 -3.35
C ILE A 40 0.19 -1.89 -2.72
N LYS A 41 -0.92 -2.58 -2.54
CA LYS A 41 -2.02 -2.14 -1.68
C LYS A 41 -1.90 -2.83 -0.33
N ILE A 42 -1.80 -2.04 0.73
CA ILE A 42 -1.82 -2.51 2.11
C ILE A 42 -3.22 -2.33 2.66
N ILE A 43 -3.86 -3.43 3.06
CA ILE A 43 -5.14 -3.43 3.78
C ILE A 43 -4.82 -3.58 5.26
N HIS A 44 -4.98 -2.50 6.01
CA HIS A 44 -4.75 -2.48 7.46
C HIS A 44 -6.05 -2.35 8.27
N GLY A 45 -7.18 -2.19 7.58
CA GLY A 45 -8.51 -2.12 8.20
C GLY A 45 -8.79 -0.78 8.88
N HIS A 46 -10.05 -0.58 9.27
CA HIS A 46 -10.49 0.60 10.02
C HIS A 46 -10.14 0.45 11.50
N GLY A 47 -10.62 -0.64 12.13
CA GLY A 47 -10.32 -0.99 13.52
C GLY A 47 -10.38 0.20 14.48
N SER A 48 -9.43 0.26 15.41
CA SER A 48 -9.17 1.43 16.27
C SER A 48 -8.31 2.52 15.62
N GLY A 49 -7.90 2.34 14.36
CA GLY A 49 -6.90 3.18 13.70
C GLY A 49 -5.44 2.90 14.10
N ALA A 50 -5.19 1.96 15.03
CA ALA A 50 -3.82 1.67 15.49
C ALA A 50 -2.92 1.11 14.39
N LEU A 51 -3.42 0.15 13.59
CA LEU A 51 -2.68 -0.39 12.44
C LEU A 51 -2.52 0.66 11.34
N GLN A 52 -3.56 1.45 11.05
CA GLN A 52 -3.46 2.57 10.09
C GLN A 52 -2.32 3.51 10.49
N LYS A 53 -2.27 3.94 11.75
CA LYS A 53 -1.19 4.80 12.26
C LYS A 53 0.16 4.10 12.14
N GLY A 54 0.28 2.86 12.59
CA GLY A 54 1.52 2.08 12.50
C GLY A 54 2.05 1.93 11.09
N VAL A 55 1.18 1.60 10.13
CA VAL A 55 1.54 1.47 8.70
C VAL A 55 1.99 2.81 8.12
N ARG A 56 1.29 3.91 8.42
CA ARG A 56 1.66 5.24 7.91
C ARG A 56 2.97 5.73 8.52
N ASP A 57 3.21 5.47 9.80
CA ASP A 57 4.46 5.83 10.46
C ASP A 57 5.63 4.97 9.94
N TRP A 58 5.40 3.67 9.70
CA TRP A 58 6.33 2.79 9.00
C TRP A 58 6.66 3.33 7.60
N CYS A 59 5.67 3.73 6.81
CA CYS A 59 5.91 4.32 5.49
C CYS A 59 6.83 5.55 5.56
N LYS A 60 6.64 6.42 6.57
CA LYS A 60 7.50 7.59 6.81
C LYS A 60 8.92 7.20 7.25
N SER A 61 9.09 6.14 8.04
CA SER A 61 10.43 5.68 8.46
C SER A 61 11.25 5.11 7.30
N TYR A 62 10.60 4.74 6.20
CA TYR A 62 11.20 4.24 4.97
C TYR A 62 11.23 5.28 3.85
N ASP A 63 11.27 6.57 4.20
CA ASP A 63 11.33 7.66 3.22
C ASP A 63 12.50 7.48 2.23
N GLY A 64 12.23 7.76 0.96
CA GLY A 64 13.15 7.52 -0.15
C GLY A 64 13.26 6.07 -0.67
N ARG A 65 12.65 5.06 -0.01
CA ARG A 65 12.63 3.68 -0.54
C ARG A 65 11.55 3.44 -1.60
N PHE A 66 10.54 4.30 -1.66
CA PHE A 66 9.41 4.19 -2.58
C PHE A 66 9.39 5.40 -3.52
N GLN A 67 8.83 5.23 -4.72
CA GLN A 67 8.51 6.35 -5.60
C GLN A 67 7.42 7.24 -5.01
N GLY A 68 6.52 6.65 -4.21
CA GLY A 68 5.48 7.38 -3.51
C GLY A 68 4.67 6.51 -2.56
N VAL A 69 4.02 7.18 -1.61
CA VAL A 69 3.05 6.60 -0.69
C VAL A 69 1.75 7.36 -0.88
N ILE A 70 0.65 6.65 -1.12
CA ILE A 70 -0.67 7.23 -1.37
C ILE A 70 -1.63 6.67 -0.32
N TYR A 71 -2.22 7.53 0.49
CA TYR A 71 -3.24 7.11 1.43
C TYR A 71 -4.56 6.86 0.69
N GLY A 72 -5.39 5.95 1.19
CA GLY A 72 -6.64 5.60 0.51
C GLY A 72 -7.64 6.75 0.41
N GLU A 73 -7.55 7.76 1.28
CA GLU A 73 -8.26 9.05 1.19
C GLU A 73 -7.86 9.88 -0.04
N ASP A 74 -6.65 9.67 -0.56
CA ASP A 74 -6.06 10.38 -1.70
C ASP A 74 -6.00 9.51 -2.97
N TYR A 75 -6.54 8.28 -2.92
CA TYR A 75 -6.48 7.32 -4.01
C TYR A 75 -7.61 7.53 -5.02
N ASP A 76 -7.45 8.54 -5.87
CA ASP A 76 -8.36 8.85 -6.97
C ASP A 76 -7.61 9.23 -8.27
N LEU A 77 -8.36 9.55 -9.34
CA LEU A 77 -7.77 9.90 -10.65
C LEU A 77 -7.36 11.39 -10.77
N PHE A 78 -7.72 12.22 -9.80
CA PHE A 78 -7.41 13.65 -9.75
C PHE A 78 -6.16 13.94 -8.93
N ASN A 79 -5.81 13.06 -7.98
CA ASN A 79 -4.53 13.10 -7.30
C ASN A 79 -3.38 12.72 -8.27
N PRO A 80 -2.44 13.65 -8.55
CA PRO A 80 -1.40 13.40 -9.55
C PRO A 80 -0.48 12.20 -9.22
N LEU A 81 -0.20 11.96 -7.93
CA LEU A 81 0.64 10.86 -7.49
C LEU A 81 -0.08 9.51 -7.70
N ALA A 82 -1.35 9.43 -7.32
CA ALA A 82 -2.17 8.24 -7.53
C ALA A 82 -2.37 7.94 -9.02
N ALA A 83 -2.64 8.96 -9.84
CA ALA A 83 -2.78 8.83 -11.28
C ALA A 83 -1.47 8.34 -11.94
N ALA A 84 -0.32 8.88 -11.53
CA ALA A 84 0.99 8.48 -12.05
C ALA A 84 1.33 7.02 -11.70
N MET A 85 1.18 6.63 -10.42
CA MET A 85 1.37 5.23 -10.00
C MET A 85 0.48 4.29 -10.80
N ARG A 86 -0.81 4.62 -10.96
CA ARG A 86 -1.75 3.79 -11.72
C ARG A 86 -1.34 3.66 -13.18
N ALA A 87 -0.90 4.74 -13.83
CA ALA A 87 -0.42 4.71 -15.20
C ALA A 87 0.81 3.78 -15.34
N ASP A 88 1.79 3.92 -14.45
CA ASP A 88 2.98 3.05 -14.38
C ASP A 88 2.60 1.57 -14.16
N CYS A 89 1.56 1.34 -13.36
CA CYS A 89 1.09 0.00 -13.00
C CYS A 89 0.05 -0.60 -13.96
N ARG A 90 -0.11 -0.04 -15.17
CA ARG A 90 -1.09 -0.49 -16.19
C ARG A 90 -2.56 -0.43 -15.72
N SER A 91 -2.88 0.58 -14.92
CA SER A 91 -4.23 0.89 -14.43
C SER A 91 -4.95 -0.32 -13.83
N PRO A 92 -4.43 -0.87 -12.71
CA PRO A 92 -5.06 -2.03 -12.09
C PRO A 92 -6.51 -1.73 -11.71
N SER A 93 -7.37 -2.73 -11.90
CA SER A 93 -8.73 -2.70 -11.38
C SER A 93 -8.66 -2.78 -9.86
N ASP A 94 -9.19 -1.78 -9.18
CA ASP A 94 -9.21 -1.70 -7.72
C ASP A 94 -10.55 -1.11 -7.26
N PRO A 95 -11.34 -1.82 -6.43
CA PRO A 95 -12.63 -1.33 -5.96
C PRO A 95 -12.53 -0.08 -5.07
N ASP A 96 -11.36 0.23 -4.51
CA ASP A 96 -11.15 1.39 -3.63
C ASP A 96 -10.83 2.69 -4.38
N LEU A 97 -10.70 2.66 -5.71
CA LEU A 97 -10.45 3.87 -6.50
C LEU A 97 -11.58 4.88 -6.34
N GLY A 98 -11.26 6.09 -5.87
CA GLY A 98 -12.22 7.17 -5.65
C GLY A 98 -13.19 6.92 -4.50
N ARG A 99 -12.89 5.97 -3.60
CA ARG A 99 -13.73 5.65 -2.43
C ARG A 99 -13.34 6.40 -1.16
N ASN A 100 -12.19 7.08 -1.17
CA ASN A 100 -11.61 7.74 0.01
C ASN A 100 -11.49 6.78 1.20
N ASN A 101 -11.15 5.52 0.94
CA ASN A 101 -11.12 4.47 1.96
C ASN A 101 -9.87 4.58 2.82
N SER A 102 -9.98 5.13 4.03
CA SER A 102 -8.84 5.34 4.92
C SER A 102 -8.23 4.05 5.46
N ALA A 103 -8.87 2.88 5.30
CA ALA A 103 -8.38 1.57 5.72
C ALA A 103 -7.33 0.94 4.80
N VAL A 104 -6.93 1.64 3.75
CA VAL A 104 -5.88 1.20 2.83
C VAL A 104 -4.80 2.25 2.65
N THR A 105 -3.59 1.79 2.34
CA THR A 105 -2.44 2.61 1.95
C THR A 105 -1.75 1.94 0.77
N TYR A 106 -1.31 2.72 -0.21
CA TYR A 106 -0.64 2.22 -1.40
C TYR A 106 0.83 2.64 -1.41
N LEU A 107 1.69 1.72 -1.83
CA LEU A 107 3.11 1.97 -2.10
C LEU A 107 3.35 1.91 -3.61
N TRP A 108 4.06 2.90 -4.14
CA TRP A 108 4.59 2.89 -5.51
C TRP A 108 6.08 2.54 -5.45
N LEU A 109 6.45 1.40 -6.04
CA LEU A 109 7.82 0.87 -6.05
C LEU A 109 8.58 1.29 -7.32
N TRP A 110 9.91 1.31 -7.23
CA TRP A 110 10.84 1.73 -8.29
C TRP A 110 10.88 0.84 -9.52
#